data_AF-A0A1Y1WVM3-F1
#
_entry.id   AF-A0A1Y1WVM3-F1
#
_cell.length_a   1.000
_cell.length_b   1.000
_cell.length_c   1.000
_cell.angle_alpha   90.00
_cell.angle_beta   90.00
_cell.angle_gamma   90.00
#
_symmetry.space_group_name_H-M   'P 1'
#
loop_
_entity.id
_entity.type
_entity.pdbx_description
1 polymer ?
#
loop_
_entity_poly.entity_id
_entity_poly.type
_entity_poly.pdbx_seq_one_letter_code
_entity_poly.pdbx_strand_id
1 'polypeptide(L)'
;FFFQIGKLDPDIVIGYNIFAFDYHYITRRAGIFIKEDFNASRILNKRTEFRDFSFKETEIYFPGRLNIDMFNYVKTLNLPVSSLNFVSETLLNKQKVDLPYLDMFKLIEKGDEESLHRVAHYCIMDSQLTLDIFDISHQWIQLLEVSKTSRIRIDEVYKMGQSIKFTNLLYQYCYNSNICIDDDKEGVDEYHGAVVLEPSPGVYNLCSMLDFTSLYPSVIITHNICYTTLLKSKDIKGMNKDDYHIIDISKNIDDNDSGNNSNSNSNGNVKGNRKKNDNTNHKIYYYTKKHEGILPRMMKILLSERIKFKNLMKTATGIDKIIYDKRQWALKIQANSIYGCLGSKELKFLRFLPGAECTTGMGRNYLFKAIELINETPFEVIYGDTDSCLIKCDAIEGDVELFIKNSIKVAEFVTSNLPEGMHLKYENTFSRLIIISKKKYSGILVNTD
;
A
#
# COMPACT_ATOMS: atom_id res chain seq x y z
N PHE A 1 23.49 15.69 25.88
CA PHE A 1 22.60 15.43 24.72
C PHE A 1 21.68 16.63 24.43
N PHE A 2 20.62 16.88 25.22
CA PHE A 2 19.64 17.96 24.95
C PHE A 2 20.27 19.35 24.74
N PHE A 3 21.23 19.72 25.58
CA PHE A 3 21.99 20.97 25.42
C PHE A 3 22.72 21.06 24.06
N GLN A 4 23.32 19.96 23.59
CA GLN A 4 24.02 19.95 22.30
C GLN A 4 23.04 20.06 21.13
N ILE A 5 21.87 19.43 21.21
CA ILE A 5 20.80 19.65 20.23
C ILE A 5 20.37 21.12 20.23
N GLY A 6 20.19 21.73 21.40
CA GLY A 6 19.89 23.16 21.50
C GLY A 6 20.98 24.06 20.92
N LYS A 7 22.26 23.73 21.14
CA LYS A 7 23.41 24.50 20.68
C LYS A 7 23.68 24.39 19.18
N LEU A 8 23.61 23.17 18.63
CA LEU A 8 23.81 22.92 17.20
C LEU A 8 22.61 23.34 16.36
N ASP A 9 21.45 23.43 16.99
CA ASP A 9 20.18 23.82 16.41
C ASP A 9 19.79 23.07 15.11
N PRO A 10 19.78 21.72 15.07
CA PRO A 10 19.45 20.97 13.86
C PRO A 10 17.95 21.06 13.51
N ASP A 11 17.64 21.13 12.21
CA ASP A 11 16.26 21.03 11.71
C ASP A 11 15.70 19.61 11.81
N ILE A 12 16.57 18.63 11.59
CA ILE A 12 16.24 17.21 11.53
C ILE A 12 17.23 16.43 12.39
N VAL A 13 16.70 15.56 13.25
CA VAL A 13 17.47 14.54 13.96
C VAL A 13 17.20 13.20 13.28
N ILE A 14 18.25 12.61 12.71
CA ILE A 14 18.21 11.36 11.96
C ILE A 14 18.85 10.27 12.81
N GLY A 15 18.31 9.06 12.77
CA GLY A 15 18.98 7.89 13.33
C GLY A 15 18.39 6.57 12.82
N TYR A 16 18.90 5.46 13.35
CA TYR A 16 18.52 4.12 12.93
C TYR A 16 17.90 3.35 14.09
N ASN A 17 16.60 3.11 14.02
CA ASN A 17 15.79 2.49 15.06
C ASN A 17 15.69 3.36 16.35
N ILE A 18 15.79 4.68 16.19
CA ILE A 18 15.79 5.64 17.29
C ILE A 18 14.51 5.57 18.13
N PHE A 19 13.34 5.33 17.52
CA PHE A 19 12.09 5.33 18.29
C PHE A 19 11.96 4.10 19.19
N ALA A 20 12.40 2.93 18.70
CA ALA A 20 12.26 1.68 19.44
C ALA A 20 13.46 1.38 20.37
N PHE A 21 14.59 2.07 20.17
CA PHE A 21 15.82 1.83 20.93
C PHE A 21 16.35 3.09 21.60
N ASP A 22 16.99 4.01 20.86
CA ASP A 22 17.75 5.10 21.46
C ASP A 22 16.89 6.02 22.33
N TYR A 23 15.79 6.53 21.78
CA TYR A 23 14.88 7.40 22.50
C TYR A 23 14.19 6.65 23.63
N HIS A 24 13.74 5.43 23.40
CA HIS A 24 13.13 4.61 24.44
C HIS A 24 14.08 4.35 25.62
N TYR A 25 15.38 4.17 25.36
CA TYR A 25 16.40 4.02 26.38
C TYR A 25 16.68 5.35 27.09
N ILE A 26 16.89 6.43 26.33
CA ILE A 26 17.16 7.76 26.86
C ILE A 26 16.01 8.25 27.75
N THR A 27 14.75 8.08 27.36
CA THR A 27 13.59 8.58 28.12
C THR A 27 13.50 7.89 29.49
N ARG A 28 13.66 6.56 29.52
CA ARG A 28 13.65 5.76 30.76
C ARG A 28 14.82 6.11 31.69
N ARG A 29 16.02 6.30 31.14
CA ARG A 29 17.20 6.68 31.94
C ARG A 29 17.12 8.13 32.41
N ALA A 30 16.63 9.04 31.57
CA ALA A 30 16.43 10.43 31.91
C ALA A 30 15.52 10.57 33.13
N GLY A 31 14.39 9.87 33.16
CA GLY A 31 13.48 9.90 34.30
C GLY A 31 14.07 9.39 35.63
N ILE A 32 15.14 8.58 35.58
CA ILE A 32 15.81 8.05 36.78
C ILE A 32 16.96 8.96 37.23
N PHE A 33 17.77 9.44 36.29
CA PHE A 33 19.08 10.03 36.58
C PHE A 33 19.15 11.54 36.35
N ILE A 34 18.32 12.11 35.47
CA ILE A 34 18.35 13.54 35.18
C ILE A 34 17.43 14.25 36.16
N LYS A 35 18.03 15.06 37.04
CA LYS A 35 17.30 15.89 38.03
C LYS A 35 17.20 17.35 37.58
N GLU A 36 18.10 17.76 36.69
CA GLU A 36 18.16 19.09 36.12
C GLU A 36 17.14 19.27 35.00
N ASP A 37 16.77 20.52 34.78
CA ASP A 37 15.87 20.89 33.70
C ASP A 37 16.52 20.65 32.33
N PHE A 38 15.84 19.92 31.44
CA PHE A 38 16.32 19.68 30.07
C PHE A 38 15.31 20.16 29.02
N ASN A 39 15.80 20.87 28.01
CA ASN A 39 15.01 21.35 26.89
C ASN A 39 15.87 21.44 25.64
N ALA A 40 15.27 21.08 24.50
CA ALA A 40 15.83 21.34 23.18
C ALA A 40 14.77 21.86 22.19
N SER A 41 13.63 22.35 22.71
CA SER A 41 12.59 23.03 21.94
C SER A 41 13.09 24.34 21.31
N ARG A 42 12.65 24.63 20.09
CA ARG A 42 12.77 25.95 19.44
C ARG A 42 11.58 26.87 19.73
N ILE A 43 10.49 26.32 20.28
CA ILE A 43 9.23 27.04 20.46
C ILE A 43 9.13 27.58 21.88
N LEU A 44 8.97 28.89 22.01
CA LEU A 44 8.76 29.55 23.29
C LEU A 44 7.55 28.93 24.01
N ASN A 45 7.69 28.69 25.32
CA ASN A 45 6.67 28.09 26.18
C ASN A 45 6.22 26.66 25.80
N LYS A 46 6.90 25.99 24.85
CA LYS A 46 6.76 24.54 24.64
C LYS A 46 8.06 23.85 24.99
N ARG A 47 7.97 22.77 25.75
CA ARG A 47 9.12 22.01 26.23
C ARG A 47 9.35 20.78 25.38
N THR A 48 10.55 20.22 25.45
CA THR A 48 10.80 18.86 24.99
C THR A 48 9.92 17.88 25.76
N GLU A 49 9.25 16.99 25.05
CA GLU A 49 8.30 16.02 25.60
C GLU A 49 8.72 14.60 25.20
N PHE A 50 8.41 13.61 26.04
CA PHE A 50 8.51 12.21 25.68
C PHE A 50 7.11 11.71 25.30
N ARG A 51 6.96 11.20 24.08
CA ARG A 51 5.68 10.78 23.51
C ARG A 51 5.76 9.34 23.08
N ASP A 52 4.97 8.48 23.70
CA ASP A 52 4.87 7.08 23.30
C ASP A 52 3.91 6.94 22.11
N PHE A 53 4.37 6.30 21.03
CA PHE A 53 3.52 5.92 19.89
C PHE A 53 2.91 4.55 20.10
N SER A 54 3.65 3.67 20.78
CA SER A 54 3.25 2.32 21.12
C SER A 54 3.98 1.89 22.39
N PHE A 55 3.68 0.69 22.91
CA PHE A 55 4.39 0.14 24.05
C PHE A 55 5.92 -0.01 23.82
N LYS A 56 6.36 -0.07 22.57
CA LYS A 56 7.76 -0.31 22.19
C LYS A 56 8.46 0.89 21.53
N GLU A 57 7.73 1.96 21.20
CA GLU A 57 8.28 3.09 20.45
C GLU A 57 7.95 4.42 21.15
N THR A 58 9.00 5.19 21.43
CA THR A 58 8.93 6.50 22.08
C THR A 58 9.64 7.54 21.21
N GLU A 59 9.02 8.69 21.00
CA GLU A 59 9.67 9.88 20.47
C GLU A 59 10.07 10.84 21.58
N ILE A 60 11.31 11.32 21.50
CA ILE A 60 11.66 12.59 22.14
C ILE A 60 11.21 13.70 21.19
N TYR A 61 10.08 14.32 21.52
CA TYR A 61 9.52 15.40 20.74
C TYR A 61 10.24 16.70 21.07
N PHE A 62 10.92 17.26 20.08
CA PHE A 62 11.55 18.56 20.14
C PHE A 62 10.68 19.57 19.36
N PRO A 63 9.84 20.39 20.01
CA PRO A 63 9.01 21.34 19.28
C PRO A 63 9.86 22.21 18.35
N GLY A 64 9.49 22.24 17.07
CA GLY A 64 10.21 22.98 16.01
C GLY A 64 11.34 22.20 15.30
N ARG A 65 11.55 20.92 15.62
CA ARG A 65 12.50 20.03 14.93
C ARG A 65 11.80 18.74 14.49
N LEU A 66 12.33 18.10 13.45
CA LEU A 66 11.82 16.82 12.94
C LEU A 66 12.70 15.65 13.42
N ASN A 67 12.07 14.50 13.68
CA ASN A 67 12.78 13.25 13.90
C ASN A 67 12.54 12.33 12.70
N ILE A 68 13.61 11.75 12.13
CA ILE A 68 13.54 10.76 11.06
C ILE A 68 14.24 9.48 11.51
N ASP A 69 13.46 8.41 11.62
CA ASP A 69 13.98 7.07 11.88
C ASP A 69 14.14 6.30 10.57
N MET A 70 15.39 6.06 10.17
CA MET A 70 15.74 5.32 8.95
C MET A 70 15.37 3.85 9.02
N PHE A 71 15.09 3.29 10.20
CA PHE A 71 14.58 1.93 10.29
C PHE A 71 13.20 1.79 9.66
N ASN A 72 12.36 2.84 9.69
CA ASN A 72 11.07 2.84 9.00
C ASN A 72 11.21 2.84 7.48
N TYR A 73 12.26 3.48 6.94
CA TYR A 73 12.61 3.36 5.52
C TYR A 73 12.99 1.92 5.18
N VAL A 74 13.89 1.32 5.96
CA VAL A 74 14.39 -0.05 5.72
C VAL A 74 13.27 -1.08 5.73
N LYS A 75 12.29 -0.94 6.63
CA LYS A 75 11.09 -1.80 6.64
C LYS A 75 10.33 -1.80 5.31
N THR A 76 10.44 -0.74 4.50
CA THR A 76 9.79 -0.68 3.18
C THR A 76 10.55 -1.37 2.06
N LEU A 77 11.83 -1.73 2.29
CA LEU A 77 12.68 -2.36 1.28
C LEU A 77 12.49 -3.88 1.17
N ASN A 78 11.73 -4.49 2.10
CA ASN A 78 11.51 -5.94 2.16
C ASN A 78 12.81 -6.77 2.13
N LEU A 79 13.87 -6.25 2.75
CA LEU A 79 15.15 -6.96 2.89
C LEU A 79 15.00 -8.13 3.88
N PRO A 80 15.75 -9.24 3.71
CA PRO A 80 15.66 -10.40 4.59
C PRO A 80 16.10 -10.07 6.02
N VAL A 81 17.01 -9.11 6.18
CA VAL A 81 17.53 -8.66 7.47
C VAL A 81 17.54 -7.12 7.48
N SER A 82 17.02 -6.52 8.54
CA SER A 82 16.94 -5.05 8.70
C SER A 82 18.01 -4.49 9.64
N SER A 83 19.08 -5.24 9.92
CA SER A 83 20.18 -4.72 10.73
C SER A 83 20.96 -3.66 9.95
N LEU A 84 21.48 -2.66 10.65
CA LEU A 84 22.27 -1.59 10.00
C LEU A 84 23.45 -2.17 9.21
N ASN A 85 24.06 -3.28 9.66
CA ASN A 85 25.17 -3.92 8.95
C ASN A 85 24.73 -4.47 7.60
N PHE A 86 23.67 -5.29 7.60
CA PHE A 86 23.14 -5.90 6.38
C PHE A 86 22.67 -4.84 5.38
N VAL A 87 21.99 -3.80 5.87
CA VAL A 87 21.49 -2.71 5.03
C VAL A 87 22.64 -1.88 4.45
N SER A 88 23.65 -1.57 5.25
CA SER A 88 24.84 -0.83 4.78
C SER A 88 25.61 -1.62 3.73
N GLU A 89 25.73 -2.94 3.91
CA GLU A 89 26.39 -3.80 2.93
C GLU A 89 25.58 -3.87 1.64
N THR A 90 24.26 -4.05 1.75
CA THR A 90 23.36 -4.15 0.59
C THR A 90 23.28 -2.85 -0.22
N LEU A 91 23.17 -1.69 0.45
CA LEU A 91 22.92 -0.41 -0.22
C LEU A 91 24.17 0.39 -0.52
N LEU A 92 25.22 0.27 0.30
CA LEU A 92 26.42 1.11 0.22
C LEU A 92 27.69 0.31 -0.11
N ASN A 93 27.62 -1.03 -0.09
CA ASN A 93 28.79 -1.91 -0.12
C ASN A 93 29.81 -1.56 0.99
N LYS A 94 29.30 -1.19 2.18
CA LYS A 94 30.08 -0.85 3.39
C LYS A 94 29.64 -1.74 4.55
N GLN A 95 30.58 -2.09 5.43
CA GLN A 95 30.29 -2.88 6.64
C GLN A 95 30.48 -2.03 7.90
N LYS A 96 29.80 -2.44 8.98
CA LYS A 96 30.00 -1.85 10.31
C LYS A 96 31.34 -2.31 10.90
N VAL A 97 31.83 -1.54 11.87
CA VAL A 97 32.90 -1.98 12.74
C VAL A 97 32.35 -3.09 13.65
N ASP A 98 33.00 -4.25 13.67
CA ASP A 98 32.61 -5.33 14.58
C ASP A 98 33.06 -5.03 16.01
N LEU A 99 32.08 -4.88 16.90
CA LEU A 99 32.28 -4.70 18.32
C LEU A 99 31.11 -5.33 19.09
N PRO A 100 31.31 -6.54 19.65
CA PRO A 100 30.30 -7.17 20.48
C PRO A 100 29.91 -6.31 21.68
N TYR A 101 28.61 -6.33 22.02
CA TYR A 101 28.04 -5.51 23.11
C TYR A 101 28.81 -5.65 24.43
N LEU A 102 29.15 -6.87 24.86
CA LEU A 102 29.86 -7.08 26.12
C LEU A 102 31.28 -6.53 26.12
N ASP A 103 31.94 -6.55 24.96
CA ASP A 103 33.31 -6.05 24.85
C ASP A 103 33.35 -4.53 24.88
N MET A 104 32.29 -3.85 24.41
CA MET A 104 32.16 -2.40 24.56
C MET A 104 32.26 -1.97 26.03
N PHE A 105 31.57 -2.65 26.96
CA PHE A 105 31.67 -2.30 28.39
C PHE A 105 33.06 -2.54 28.96
N LYS A 106 33.71 -3.65 28.58
CA LYS A 106 35.09 -3.94 29.03
C LYS A 106 36.06 -2.87 28.55
N LEU A 107 35.92 -2.41 27.30
CA LEU A 107 36.76 -1.34 26.75
C LEU A 107 36.53 0.00 27.46
N ILE A 108 35.27 0.33 27.78
CA ILE A 108 34.93 1.54 28.55
C ILE A 108 35.51 1.46 29.96
N GLU A 109 35.40 0.31 30.62
CA GLU A 109 35.93 0.09 31.97
C GLU A 109 37.47 0.15 32.00
N LYS A 110 38.14 -0.36 30.97
CA LYS A 110 39.60 -0.26 30.82
C LYS A 110 40.07 1.19 30.71
N GLY A 111 39.29 2.04 30.02
CA GLY A 111 39.42 3.50 30.06
C GLY A 111 40.67 4.09 29.40
N ASP A 112 41.53 3.29 28.78
CA ASP A 112 42.69 3.78 28.04
C ASP A 112 42.31 4.37 26.67
N GLU A 113 43.18 5.22 26.13
CA GLU A 113 42.93 5.96 24.89
C GLU A 113 42.58 5.06 23.71
N GLU A 114 43.28 3.93 23.54
CA GLU A 114 43.02 2.98 22.45
C GLU A 114 41.63 2.35 22.58
N SER A 115 41.26 1.90 23.79
CA SER A 115 39.95 1.32 24.06
C SER A 115 38.82 2.32 23.83
N LEU A 116 38.96 3.55 24.32
CA LEU A 116 37.96 4.61 24.15
C LEU A 116 37.87 5.07 22.69
N HIS A 117 39.01 5.14 21.98
CA HIS A 117 39.04 5.42 20.54
C HIS A 117 38.26 4.36 19.76
N ARG A 118 38.46 3.07 20.05
CA ARG A 118 37.73 1.98 19.38
C ARG A 118 36.22 2.08 19.58
N VAL A 119 35.76 2.36 20.80
CA VAL A 119 34.33 2.55 21.09
C VAL A 119 33.79 3.80 20.38
N ALA A 120 34.52 4.91 20.41
CA ALA A 120 34.12 6.14 19.73
C ALA A 120 34.01 5.95 18.21
N HIS A 121 35.00 5.29 17.59
CA HIS A 121 35.00 4.97 16.16
C HIS A 121 33.79 4.12 15.77
N TYR A 122 33.42 3.12 16.58
CA TYR A 122 32.20 2.34 16.39
C TYR A 122 30.94 3.23 16.37
N CYS A 123 30.77 4.09 17.38
CA CYS A 123 29.60 4.98 17.47
C CYS A 123 29.52 5.98 16.30
N ILE A 124 30.66 6.52 15.87
CA ILE A 124 30.74 7.44 14.73
C ILE A 124 30.37 6.71 13.43
N MET A 125 30.90 5.51 13.21
CA MET A 125 30.61 4.70 12.02
C MET A 125 29.12 4.37 11.90
N ASP A 126 28.46 4.00 12.99
CA ASP A 126 27.02 3.73 13.00
C ASP A 126 26.19 4.96 12.59
N SER A 127 26.59 6.14 13.09
CA SER A 127 25.95 7.41 12.76
C SER A 127 26.19 7.80 11.29
N GLN A 128 27.41 7.63 10.80
CA GLN A 128 27.78 7.95 9.42
C GLN A 128 27.07 7.04 8.42
N LEU A 129 27.02 5.73 8.66
CA LEU A 129 26.32 4.79 7.80
C LEU A 129 24.82 5.11 7.69
N THR A 130 24.23 5.56 8.81
CA THR A 130 22.82 5.99 8.80
C THR A 130 22.58 7.21 7.92
N LEU A 131 23.49 8.19 7.95
CA LEU A 131 23.46 9.36 7.08
C LEU A 131 23.67 8.97 5.61
N ASP A 132 24.65 8.13 5.33
CA ASP A 132 24.92 7.63 3.98
C ASP A 132 23.70 6.91 3.37
N ILE A 133 22.97 6.11 4.18
CA ILE A 133 21.71 5.47 3.78
C ILE A 133 20.64 6.52 3.49
N PHE A 134 20.50 7.55 4.32
CA PHE A 134 19.55 8.64 4.10
C PHE A 134 19.80 9.39 2.79
N ASP A 135 21.06 9.63 2.47
CA ASP A 135 21.48 10.32 1.24
C ASP A 135 21.22 9.46 0.00
N ILE A 136 21.70 8.22 -0.04
CA ILE A 136 21.56 7.36 -1.24
C ILE A 136 20.10 6.98 -1.52
N SER A 137 19.29 6.85 -0.47
CA SER A 137 17.85 6.56 -0.60
C SER A 137 17.03 7.76 -1.08
N HIS A 138 17.60 8.97 -1.00
CA HIS A 138 16.92 10.24 -1.24
C HIS A 138 15.66 10.38 -0.37
N GLN A 139 15.76 9.93 0.89
CA GLN A 139 14.60 9.76 1.75
C GLN A 139 13.90 11.08 2.08
N TRP A 140 14.65 12.17 2.18
CA TRP A 140 14.08 13.51 2.35
C TRP A 140 13.10 13.87 1.23
N ILE A 141 13.47 13.59 -0.02
CA ILE A 141 12.64 13.86 -1.19
C ILE A 141 11.40 12.96 -1.16
N GLN A 142 11.57 11.67 -0.83
CA GLN A 142 10.44 10.75 -0.71
C GLN A 142 9.41 11.23 0.32
N LEU A 143 9.89 11.63 1.50
CA LEU A 143 9.10 12.16 2.59
C LEU A 143 8.34 13.42 2.18
N LEU A 144 9.03 14.37 1.55
CA LEU A 144 8.45 15.60 1.03
C LEU A 144 7.35 15.33 0.00
N GLU A 145 7.59 14.43 -0.95
CA GLU A 145 6.60 14.15 -1.99
C GLU A 145 5.37 13.42 -1.46
N VAL A 146 5.52 12.53 -0.48
CA VAL A 146 4.35 11.94 0.21
C VAL A 146 3.60 13.00 1.01
N SER A 147 4.30 13.82 1.79
CA SER A 147 3.70 14.91 2.57
C SER A 147 2.90 15.88 1.69
N LYS A 148 3.47 16.34 0.56
CA LYS A 148 2.80 17.25 -0.39
C LYS A 148 1.57 16.61 -1.04
N THR A 149 1.67 15.36 -1.47
CA THR A 149 0.58 14.66 -2.19
C THR A 149 -0.55 14.20 -1.27
N SER A 150 -0.27 13.99 0.01
CA SER A 150 -1.26 13.58 1.02
C SER A 150 -1.69 14.68 1.99
N ARG A 151 -1.04 15.85 1.96
CA ARG A 151 -1.30 17.00 2.83
C ARG A 151 -1.25 16.67 4.32
N ILE A 152 -0.23 15.93 4.71
CA ILE A 152 0.12 15.67 6.11
C ILE A 152 1.48 16.28 6.41
N ARG A 153 1.82 16.42 7.69
CA ARG A 153 3.16 16.87 8.07
C ARG A 153 4.20 15.81 7.71
N ILE A 154 5.42 16.23 7.41
CA ILE A 154 6.50 15.32 6.98
C ILE A 154 6.77 14.24 8.05
N ASP A 155 6.81 14.61 9.33
CA ASP A 155 7.03 13.65 10.41
C ASP A 155 5.84 12.71 10.66
N GLU A 156 4.66 13.00 10.11
CA GLU A 156 3.48 12.13 10.19
C GLU A 156 3.49 11.05 9.11
N VAL A 157 4.33 11.17 8.07
CA VAL A 157 4.34 10.27 6.92
C VAL A 157 4.49 8.80 7.30
N TYR A 158 5.36 8.51 8.28
CA TYR A 158 5.57 7.16 8.83
C TYR A 158 4.81 6.89 10.12
N LYS A 159 4.37 7.93 10.84
CA LYS A 159 3.64 7.78 12.11
C LYS A 159 2.16 7.49 11.89
N MET A 160 1.61 7.88 10.74
CA MET A 160 0.19 7.77 10.45
C MET A 160 -0.11 6.82 9.29
N GLY A 161 -1.24 6.12 9.40
CA GLY A 161 -1.75 5.21 8.38
C GLY A 161 -2.24 5.91 7.11
N GLN A 162 -2.74 5.12 6.16
CA GLN A 162 -3.27 5.64 4.89
C GLN A 162 -4.59 6.40 5.06
N SER A 163 -5.40 6.06 6.07
CA SER A 163 -6.70 6.66 6.29
C SER A 163 -6.63 8.17 6.51
N ILE A 164 -5.68 8.70 7.31
CA ILE A 164 -5.55 10.16 7.50
C ILE A 164 -5.11 10.88 6.21
N LYS A 165 -4.27 10.22 5.41
CA LYS A 165 -3.77 10.75 4.12
C LYS A 165 -4.92 10.87 3.13
N PHE A 166 -5.80 9.87 3.07
CA PHE A 166 -7.03 9.92 2.31
C PHE A 166 -7.98 10.99 2.85
N THR A 167 -8.22 11.02 4.16
CA THR A 167 -9.12 11.99 4.80
C THR A 167 -8.73 13.44 4.50
N ASN A 168 -7.45 13.81 4.65
CA ASN A 168 -6.99 15.17 4.37
C ASN A 168 -7.18 15.55 2.89
N LEU A 169 -6.94 14.59 2.00
CA LEU A 169 -7.16 14.80 0.57
C LEU A 169 -8.66 14.98 0.27
N LEU A 170 -9.52 14.10 0.79
CA LEU A 170 -10.97 14.19 0.64
C LEU A 170 -11.50 15.54 1.15
N TYR A 171 -11.06 16.00 2.33
CA TYR A 171 -11.43 17.32 2.86
C TYR A 171 -11.09 18.46 1.91
N GLN A 172 -9.89 18.46 1.32
CA GLN A 172 -9.49 19.48 0.36
C GLN A 172 -10.41 19.48 -0.87
N TYR A 173 -10.70 18.31 -1.42
CA TYR A 173 -11.55 18.19 -2.60
C TYR A 173 -12.99 18.59 -2.31
N CYS A 174 -13.52 18.19 -1.15
CA CYS A 174 -14.84 18.61 -0.68
C CYS A 174 -14.92 20.13 -0.49
N TYR A 175 -13.93 20.73 0.18
CA TYR A 175 -13.84 22.18 0.38
C TYR A 175 -13.86 22.94 -0.96
N ASN A 176 -13.02 22.53 -1.91
CA ASN A 176 -12.97 23.13 -3.25
C ASN A 176 -14.25 22.93 -4.07
N SER A 177 -15.10 21.98 -3.68
CA SER A 177 -16.35 21.66 -4.36
C SER A 177 -17.59 22.17 -3.60
N ASN A 178 -17.41 22.96 -2.55
CA ASN A 178 -18.49 23.42 -1.64
C ASN A 178 -19.32 22.25 -1.06
N ILE A 179 -18.67 21.13 -0.76
CA ILE A 179 -19.29 19.95 -0.16
C ILE A 179 -18.94 19.94 1.33
N CYS A 180 -19.96 19.93 2.18
CA CYS A 180 -19.80 19.68 3.61
C CYS A 180 -19.79 18.18 3.88
N ILE A 181 -18.84 17.73 4.70
CA ILE A 181 -18.82 16.36 5.20
C ILE A 181 -19.68 16.32 6.46
N ASP A 182 -20.57 15.34 6.55
CA ASP A 182 -21.44 15.10 7.70
C ASP A 182 -20.83 14.05 8.64
N ASP A 183 -21.11 14.17 9.93
CA ASP A 183 -20.68 13.22 10.97
C ASP A 183 -21.73 12.10 11.09
N ASP A 184 -21.84 11.25 10.06
CA ASP A 184 -22.75 10.11 10.11
C ASP A 184 -22.23 9.04 11.09
N LYS A 185 -23.09 8.66 12.05
CA LYS A 185 -22.75 7.77 13.18
C LYS A 185 -23.36 6.37 13.05
N GLU A 186 -23.93 6.03 11.90
CA GLU A 186 -24.55 4.71 11.73
C GLU A 186 -23.55 3.55 11.97
N GLY A 187 -24.03 2.54 12.70
CA GLY A 187 -23.25 1.38 13.14
C GLY A 187 -22.77 0.52 11.98
N VAL A 188 -21.70 -0.25 12.21
CA VAL A 188 -20.86 -0.72 11.10
C VAL A 188 -20.77 -2.23 10.98
N ASP A 189 -21.18 -2.74 9.82
CA ASP A 189 -21.05 -4.15 9.44
C ASP A 189 -19.65 -4.50 8.89
N GLU A 190 -19.34 -5.80 8.83
CA GLU A 190 -18.18 -6.35 8.14
C GLU A 190 -18.43 -6.44 6.62
N TYR A 191 -17.38 -6.31 5.81
CA TYR A 191 -17.48 -6.35 4.35
C TYR A 191 -16.49 -7.34 3.73
N HIS A 192 -16.83 -7.86 2.55
CA HIS A 192 -15.99 -8.83 1.83
C HIS A 192 -14.91 -8.12 1.00
N GLY A 193 -13.65 -8.50 1.23
CA GLY A 193 -12.48 -7.97 0.55
C GLY A 193 -12.28 -8.48 -0.89
N ALA A 194 -11.07 -8.30 -1.40
CA ALA A 194 -10.64 -8.83 -2.69
C ALA A 194 -10.64 -10.37 -2.69
N VAL A 195 -10.96 -10.99 -3.84
CA VAL A 195 -10.86 -12.45 -4.01
C VAL A 195 -9.55 -12.78 -4.73
N VAL A 196 -8.90 -13.84 -4.26
CA VAL A 196 -7.76 -14.47 -4.91
C VAL A 196 -8.25 -15.83 -5.38
N LEU A 197 -8.12 -16.12 -6.67
CA LEU A 197 -8.53 -17.41 -7.23
C LEU A 197 -7.63 -18.52 -6.69
N GLU A 198 -8.13 -19.75 -6.63
CA GLU A 198 -7.25 -20.89 -6.37
C GLU A 198 -6.31 -21.04 -7.57
N PRO A 199 -4.99 -21.01 -7.35
CA PRO A 199 -4.06 -21.32 -8.43
C PRO A 199 -4.19 -22.79 -8.83
N SER A 200 -3.83 -23.10 -10.07
CA SER A 200 -3.41 -24.46 -10.42
C SER A 200 -1.96 -24.62 -9.97
N PRO A 201 -1.64 -25.39 -8.91
CA PRO A 201 -0.26 -25.54 -8.46
C PRO A 201 0.51 -26.40 -9.46
N GLY A 202 1.75 -26.02 -9.75
CA GLY A 202 2.53 -26.72 -10.76
C GLY A 202 3.76 -25.96 -11.20
N VAL A 203 4.51 -26.61 -12.10
CA VAL A 203 5.62 -26.01 -12.81
C VAL A 203 5.19 -25.79 -14.24
N TYR A 204 5.26 -24.55 -14.67
CA TYR A 204 4.84 -24.11 -15.98
C TYR A 204 6.03 -23.60 -16.78
N ASN A 205 6.00 -23.87 -18.08
CA ASN A 205 6.91 -23.28 -19.06
C ASN A 205 6.24 -22.09 -19.69
N LEU A 206 7.01 -21.03 -19.94
CA LEU A 206 6.63 -19.89 -20.76
C LEU A 206 5.23 -19.33 -20.41
N CYS A 207 5.17 -18.48 -19.39
CA CYS A 207 3.92 -17.88 -18.90
C CYS A 207 4.00 -16.37 -18.94
N SER A 208 2.95 -15.69 -19.41
CA SER A 208 2.87 -14.23 -19.38
C SER A 208 1.98 -13.75 -18.25
N MET A 209 2.37 -12.67 -17.60
CA MET A 209 1.53 -11.93 -16.66
C MET A 209 0.82 -10.81 -17.40
N LEU A 210 -0.52 -10.81 -17.32
CA LEU A 210 -1.37 -9.71 -17.74
C LEU A 210 -1.92 -9.01 -16.48
N ASP A 211 -1.80 -7.70 -16.38
CA ASP A 211 -2.19 -6.91 -15.21
C ASP A 211 -3.11 -5.74 -15.57
N PHE A 212 -4.13 -5.51 -14.77
CA PHE A 212 -5.02 -4.35 -14.94
C PHE A 212 -4.31 -3.07 -14.50
N THR A 213 -4.29 -2.06 -15.36
CA THR A 213 -3.69 -0.78 -14.97
C THR A 213 -4.59 -0.04 -13.97
N SER A 214 -4.25 -0.14 -12.69
CA SER A 214 -4.99 0.53 -11.60
C SER A 214 -6.47 0.11 -11.53
N LEU A 215 -6.73 -1.20 -11.43
CA LEU A 215 -8.07 -1.79 -11.43
C LEU A 215 -9.08 -1.05 -10.55
N TYR A 216 -8.80 -0.92 -9.25
CA TYR A 216 -9.76 -0.32 -8.32
C TYR A 216 -10.00 1.19 -8.55
N PRO A 217 -8.96 2.02 -8.76
CA PRO A 217 -9.17 3.39 -9.24
C PRO A 217 -10.03 3.47 -10.51
N SER A 218 -9.79 2.61 -11.50
CA SER A 218 -10.60 2.55 -12.71
C SER A 218 -12.05 2.16 -12.41
N VAL A 219 -12.29 1.21 -11.51
CA VAL A 219 -13.66 0.80 -11.12
C VAL A 219 -14.43 1.95 -10.49
N ILE A 220 -13.77 2.68 -9.58
CA ILE A 220 -14.35 3.88 -8.95
C ILE A 220 -14.73 4.90 -10.01
N ILE A 221 -13.85 5.14 -10.99
CA ILE A 221 -14.08 6.10 -12.07
C ILE A 221 -15.22 5.64 -13.01
N THR A 222 -15.13 4.43 -13.56
CA THR A 222 -16.05 3.91 -14.59
C THR A 222 -17.48 3.79 -14.09
N HIS A 223 -17.69 3.48 -12.80
CA HIS A 223 -19.04 3.36 -12.21
C HIS A 223 -19.44 4.55 -11.34
N ASN A 224 -18.66 5.63 -11.37
CA ASN A 224 -18.90 6.85 -10.61
C ASN A 224 -19.16 6.59 -9.10
N ILE A 225 -18.41 5.65 -8.50
CA ILE A 225 -18.62 5.21 -7.12
C ILE A 225 -18.18 6.32 -6.16
N CYS A 226 -19.13 6.92 -5.46
CA CYS A 226 -18.84 8.03 -4.55
C CYS A 226 -19.94 8.27 -3.51
N TYR A 227 -19.58 8.87 -2.38
CA TYR A 227 -20.51 9.41 -1.37
C TYR A 227 -21.60 10.27 -2.00
N THR A 228 -21.19 11.18 -2.89
CA THR A 228 -22.02 12.24 -3.50
C THR A 228 -22.83 11.76 -4.72
N THR A 229 -22.71 10.49 -5.09
CA THR A 229 -23.39 9.91 -6.26
C THR A 229 -24.22 8.68 -5.88
N LEU A 230 -24.03 8.13 -4.68
CA LEU A 230 -24.84 7.04 -4.15
C LEU A 230 -26.31 7.48 -4.02
N LEU A 231 -27.20 6.74 -4.67
CA LEU A 231 -28.64 6.97 -4.65
C LEU A 231 -29.31 6.07 -3.61
N LYS A 232 -30.24 6.62 -2.83
CA LYS A 232 -31.13 5.82 -1.98
C LYS A 232 -32.36 5.37 -2.78
N SER A 233 -33.07 4.35 -2.32
CA SER A 233 -34.24 3.79 -3.03
C SER A 233 -35.32 4.81 -3.36
N LYS A 234 -35.44 5.88 -2.57
CA LYS A 234 -36.35 7.00 -2.81
C LYS A 234 -35.95 7.89 -3.99
N ASP A 235 -34.64 8.03 -4.23
CA ASP A 235 -34.09 8.93 -5.26
C ASP A 235 -34.22 8.31 -6.65
N ILE A 236 -34.27 6.98 -6.72
CA ILE A 236 -34.41 6.21 -7.98
C ILE A 236 -35.84 6.31 -8.53
N LYS A 237 -36.84 6.54 -7.68
CA LYS A 237 -38.25 6.63 -8.11
C LYS A 237 -38.43 7.81 -9.07
N GLY A 238 -38.67 7.50 -10.34
CA GLY A 238 -38.84 8.51 -11.39
C GLY A 238 -37.56 8.86 -12.17
N MET A 239 -36.43 8.19 -11.92
CA MET A 239 -35.25 8.28 -12.78
C MET A 239 -35.32 7.28 -13.93
N ASN A 240 -34.78 7.66 -15.09
CA ASN A 240 -34.58 6.73 -16.20
C ASN A 240 -33.43 5.77 -15.86
N LYS A 241 -33.50 4.51 -16.33
CA LYS A 241 -32.44 3.51 -16.08
C LYS A 241 -31.07 3.94 -16.61
N ASP A 242 -31.04 4.78 -17.64
CA ASP A 242 -29.81 5.30 -18.23
C ASP A 242 -29.14 6.40 -17.38
N ASP A 243 -29.84 6.96 -16.40
CA ASP A 243 -29.36 8.05 -15.54
C ASP A 243 -28.49 7.56 -14.36
N TYR A 244 -28.31 6.25 -14.20
CA TYR A 244 -27.52 5.67 -13.12
C TYR A 244 -26.81 4.38 -13.52
N HIS A 245 -25.77 4.02 -12.76
CA HIS A 245 -25.13 2.72 -12.75
C HIS A 245 -25.85 1.82 -11.76
N ILE A 246 -25.98 0.54 -12.12
CA ILE A 246 -26.48 -0.53 -11.23
C ILE A 246 -25.30 -1.44 -10.95
N ILE A 247 -24.93 -1.57 -9.68
CA ILE A 247 -23.88 -2.49 -9.25
C ILE A 247 -24.53 -3.54 -8.36
N ASP A 248 -24.64 -4.74 -8.92
CA ASP A 248 -25.12 -5.91 -8.20
C ASP A 248 -23.93 -6.74 -7.69
N ILE A 249 -23.77 -6.77 -6.37
CA ILE A 249 -22.71 -7.55 -5.72
C ILE A 249 -23.21 -8.89 -5.18
N SER A 250 -24.49 -9.24 -5.37
CA SER A 250 -25.09 -10.49 -4.88
C SER A 250 -24.60 -11.73 -5.63
N LYS A 251 -24.21 -11.59 -6.90
CA LYS A 251 -23.61 -12.68 -7.72
C LYS A 251 -22.25 -13.18 -7.23
N ASN A 252 -21.71 -12.61 -6.16
CA ASN A 252 -20.36 -12.85 -5.67
C ASN A 252 -20.29 -13.69 -4.38
N ILE A 253 -21.43 -14.22 -3.89
CA ILE A 253 -21.52 -14.90 -2.59
C ILE A 253 -21.53 -16.44 -2.73
N ASP A 254 -21.93 -17.01 -3.87
CA ASP A 254 -22.33 -18.43 -3.90
C ASP A 254 -21.34 -19.43 -4.53
N ASP A 255 -20.22 -19.04 -5.15
CA ASP A 255 -19.45 -19.98 -5.99
C ASP A 255 -18.17 -20.60 -5.38
N ASN A 256 -17.89 -20.48 -4.07
CA ASN A 256 -16.63 -21.04 -3.51
C ASN A 256 -16.71 -21.83 -2.20
N ASP A 257 -17.89 -22.20 -1.69
CA ASP A 257 -17.99 -22.98 -0.43
C ASP A 257 -18.75 -24.32 -0.54
N SER A 258 -18.92 -24.85 -1.76
CA SER A 258 -19.53 -26.16 -1.99
C SER A 258 -18.53 -27.17 -2.58
N GLY A 259 -17.52 -27.51 -1.79
CA GLY A 259 -16.59 -28.61 -2.09
C GLY A 259 -16.55 -29.63 -0.95
N ASN A 260 -17.10 -30.82 -1.23
CA ASN A 260 -16.93 -32.08 -0.49
C ASN A 260 -17.65 -32.27 0.86
N ASN A 261 -18.77 -33.02 0.81
CA ASN A 261 -18.88 -34.25 1.62
C ASN A 261 -19.84 -35.24 0.99
N SER A 262 -19.29 -36.16 0.21
CA SER A 262 -19.90 -37.45 -0.12
C SER A 262 -19.48 -38.51 0.92
N ASN A 263 -20.43 -39.39 1.27
CA ASN A 263 -20.42 -40.49 2.27
C ASN A 263 -20.90 -40.08 3.67
N SER A 264 -21.80 -40.77 4.37
CA SER A 264 -22.52 -42.03 4.16
C SER A 264 -23.57 -42.22 5.27
N ASN A 265 -24.71 -42.85 4.93
CA ASN A 265 -25.62 -43.68 5.75
C ASN A 265 -26.07 -43.26 7.16
N SER A 266 -27.40 -43.14 7.31
CA SER A 266 -28.30 -44.02 8.10
C SER A 266 -29.32 -43.31 9.01
N ASN A 267 -30.59 -43.68 8.78
CA ASN A 267 -31.80 -43.68 9.62
C ASN A 267 -31.96 -42.71 10.80
N GLY A 268 -33.04 -41.93 10.76
CA GLY A 268 -33.64 -41.33 11.95
C GLY A 268 -34.79 -40.37 11.63
N ASN A 269 -36.02 -40.87 11.69
CA ASN A 269 -37.24 -40.07 11.65
C ASN A 269 -37.28 -39.07 12.83
N VAL A 270 -37.26 -37.76 12.56
CA VAL A 270 -37.83 -36.75 13.48
C VAL A 270 -38.51 -35.65 12.66
N LYS A 271 -39.83 -35.59 12.78
CA LYS A 271 -40.67 -34.47 12.33
C LYS A 271 -40.28 -33.20 13.08
N GLY A 272 -39.83 -32.18 12.36
CA GLY A 272 -39.59 -30.85 12.90
C GLY A 272 -39.68 -29.80 11.79
N ASN A 273 -40.65 -28.90 11.91
CA ASN A 273 -40.84 -27.74 11.05
C ASN A 273 -39.55 -26.91 10.98
N ARG A 274 -38.80 -27.00 9.88
CA ARG A 274 -37.76 -26.01 9.53
C ARG A 274 -38.36 -25.01 8.56
N LYS A 275 -38.64 -23.80 9.06
CA LYS A 275 -38.73 -22.60 8.23
C LYS A 275 -37.41 -22.49 7.46
N LYS A 276 -37.48 -22.48 6.12
CA LYS A 276 -36.37 -22.05 5.27
C LYS A 276 -36.06 -20.59 5.59
N ASN A 277 -34.89 -20.32 6.16
CA ASN A 277 -34.29 -19.00 6.13
C ASN A 277 -33.56 -18.87 4.80
N ASP A 278 -34.28 -18.47 3.74
CA ASP A 278 -33.66 -17.93 2.53
C ASP A 278 -33.19 -16.51 2.87
N ASN A 279 -31.94 -16.36 3.31
CA ASN A 279 -31.35 -15.08 3.66
C ASN A 279 -30.09 -14.82 2.82
N THR A 280 -30.21 -14.95 1.49
CA THR A 280 -29.22 -14.40 0.56
C THR A 280 -29.51 -12.91 0.39
N ASN A 281 -28.87 -12.09 1.22
CA ASN A 281 -29.03 -10.64 1.21
C ASN A 281 -28.56 -10.07 -0.15
N HIS A 282 -29.50 -9.86 -1.08
CA HIS A 282 -29.23 -9.24 -2.37
C HIS A 282 -28.84 -7.77 -2.14
N LYS A 283 -27.53 -7.47 -2.19
CA LYS A 283 -27.02 -6.10 -2.11
C LYS A 283 -26.83 -5.52 -3.50
N ILE A 284 -27.64 -4.52 -3.85
CA ILE A 284 -27.56 -3.76 -5.10
C ILE A 284 -27.39 -2.28 -4.76
N TYR A 285 -26.41 -1.64 -5.38
CA TYR A 285 -26.13 -0.21 -5.23
C TYR A 285 -26.35 0.55 -6.52
N TYR A 286 -26.73 1.82 -6.38
CA TYR A 286 -27.07 2.69 -7.50
C TYR A 286 -26.25 3.98 -7.40
N TYR A 287 -25.57 4.35 -8.48
CA TYR A 287 -24.77 5.57 -8.55
C TYR A 287 -25.21 6.43 -9.73
N THR A 288 -25.55 7.70 -9.50
CA THR A 288 -26.01 8.57 -10.59
C THR A 288 -24.93 8.82 -11.65
N LYS A 289 -25.35 9.01 -12.90
CA LYS A 289 -24.51 9.46 -14.02
C LYS A 289 -24.65 10.96 -14.31
N LYS A 290 -25.56 11.66 -13.61
CA LYS A 290 -25.90 13.07 -13.89
C LYS A 290 -24.77 14.05 -13.57
N HIS A 291 -23.90 13.69 -12.63
CA HIS A 291 -22.72 14.46 -12.27
C HIS A 291 -21.59 13.54 -11.81
N GLU A 292 -20.36 14.01 -11.95
CA GLU A 292 -19.18 13.29 -11.48
C GLU A 292 -19.04 13.38 -9.94
N GLY A 293 -18.79 12.24 -9.30
CA GLY A 293 -18.54 12.17 -7.87
C GLY A 293 -17.15 12.69 -7.47
N ILE A 294 -17.01 13.08 -6.19
CA ILE A 294 -15.75 13.62 -5.67
C ILE A 294 -14.60 12.60 -5.68
N LEU A 295 -14.88 11.32 -5.42
CA LEU A 295 -13.89 10.24 -5.46
C LEU A 295 -13.38 9.96 -6.90
N PRO A 296 -14.25 9.75 -7.91
CA PRO A 296 -13.83 9.66 -9.32
C PRO A 296 -12.98 10.84 -9.78
N ARG A 297 -13.40 12.07 -9.47
CA ARG A 297 -12.64 13.28 -9.82
C ARG A 297 -11.24 13.26 -9.21
N MET A 298 -11.16 12.98 -7.91
CA MET A 298 -9.90 12.89 -7.18
C MET A 298 -8.99 11.80 -7.78
N MET A 299 -9.54 10.64 -8.16
CA MET A 299 -8.79 9.57 -8.83
C MET A 299 -8.26 10.00 -10.19
N LYS A 300 -9.07 10.63 -11.04
CA LYS A 300 -8.61 11.12 -12.35
C LYS A 300 -7.45 12.10 -12.20
N ILE A 301 -7.51 13.01 -11.23
CA ILE A 301 -6.44 13.97 -10.98
C ILE A 301 -5.16 13.29 -10.49
N LEU A 302 -5.26 12.37 -9.52
CA LEU A 302 -4.09 11.63 -9.02
C LEU A 302 -3.44 10.79 -10.12
N LEU A 303 -4.23 10.08 -10.93
CA LEU A 303 -3.74 9.25 -12.02
C LEU A 303 -3.14 10.08 -13.17
N SER A 304 -3.77 11.19 -13.56
CA SER A 304 -3.25 12.08 -14.60
C SER A 304 -1.93 12.75 -14.20
N GLU A 305 -1.82 13.25 -12.97
CA GLU A 305 -0.57 13.78 -12.46
C GLU A 305 0.50 12.70 -12.40
N ARG A 306 0.15 11.46 -12.02
CA ARG A 306 1.10 10.34 -12.03
C ARG A 306 1.62 10.07 -13.44
N ILE A 307 0.75 10.05 -14.45
CA ILE A 307 1.14 9.85 -15.86
C ILE A 307 2.07 10.96 -16.32
N LYS A 308 1.76 12.22 -16.00
CA LYS A 308 2.61 13.38 -16.29
C LYS A 308 4.01 13.21 -15.71
N PHE A 309 4.14 12.87 -14.41
CA PHE A 309 5.45 12.67 -13.79
C PHE A 309 6.18 11.44 -14.33
N LYS A 310 5.49 10.35 -14.66
CA LYS A 310 6.10 9.21 -15.37
C LYS A 310 6.67 9.61 -16.73
N ASN A 311 5.98 10.49 -17.47
CA ASN A 311 6.45 10.95 -18.77
C ASN A 311 7.66 11.89 -18.63
N LEU A 312 7.62 12.83 -17.69
CA LEU A 312 8.77 13.69 -17.38
C LEU A 312 10.00 12.88 -16.93
N MET A 313 9.79 11.81 -16.16
CA MET A 313 10.86 10.93 -15.69
C MET A 313 11.61 10.21 -16.81
N LYS A 314 10.98 9.96 -17.97
CA LYS A 314 11.61 9.26 -19.10
C LYS A 314 12.78 10.05 -19.69
N THR A 315 12.69 11.38 -19.70
CA THR A 315 13.70 12.27 -20.29
C THR A 315 14.53 13.00 -19.24
N ALA A 316 14.14 12.96 -17.97
CA ALA A 316 14.86 13.60 -16.88
C ALA A 316 16.17 12.86 -16.52
N THR A 317 17.12 13.62 -15.99
CA THR A 317 18.40 13.11 -15.46
C THR A 317 18.68 13.72 -14.09
N GLY A 318 19.67 13.17 -13.37
CA GLY A 318 20.08 13.67 -12.06
C GLY A 318 18.93 13.76 -11.05
N ILE A 319 18.88 14.89 -10.32
CA ILE A 319 17.94 15.12 -9.23
C ILE A 319 16.48 15.16 -9.69
N ASP A 320 16.20 15.67 -10.90
CA ASP A 320 14.84 15.76 -11.42
C ASP A 320 14.25 14.37 -11.64
N LYS A 321 15.05 13.43 -12.16
CA LYS A 321 14.61 12.04 -12.33
C LYS A 321 14.22 11.42 -10.99
N ILE A 322 15.00 11.68 -9.94
CA ILE A 322 14.71 11.21 -8.58
C ILE A 322 13.41 11.84 -8.08
N ILE A 323 13.26 13.16 -8.18
CA ILE A 323 12.04 13.87 -7.73
C ILE A 323 10.80 13.30 -8.45
N TYR A 324 10.86 13.13 -9.78
CA TYR A 324 9.74 12.61 -10.56
C TYR A 324 9.41 11.16 -10.21
N ASP A 325 10.42 10.33 -9.95
CA ASP A 325 10.20 8.97 -9.48
C ASP A 325 9.51 8.93 -8.10
N LYS A 326 10.05 9.68 -7.12
CA LYS A 326 9.47 9.76 -5.77
C LYS A 326 8.05 10.34 -5.80
N ARG A 327 7.78 11.31 -6.68
CA ARG A 327 6.45 11.90 -6.90
C ARG A 327 5.47 10.91 -7.52
N GLN A 328 5.84 10.22 -8.61
CA GLN A 328 4.93 9.26 -9.25
C GLN A 328 4.64 8.06 -8.31
N TRP A 329 5.61 7.67 -7.49
CA TRP A 329 5.45 6.63 -6.48
C TRP A 329 4.50 7.09 -5.37
N ALA A 330 4.64 8.31 -4.85
CA ALA A 330 3.74 8.85 -3.85
C ALA A 330 2.29 8.92 -4.37
N LEU A 331 2.10 9.38 -5.62
CA LEU A 331 0.79 9.39 -6.27
C LEU A 331 0.22 7.98 -6.49
N LYS A 332 1.06 6.98 -6.83
CA LYS A 332 0.65 5.57 -6.95
C LYS A 332 0.11 5.06 -5.62
N ILE A 333 0.82 5.30 -4.52
CA ILE A 333 0.40 4.83 -3.20
C ILE A 333 -0.91 5.47 -2.78
N GLN A 334 -1.05 6.78 -2.99
CA GLN A 334 -2.30 7.48 -2.66
C GLN A 334 -3.47 6.95 -3.48
N ALA A 335 -3.33 6.78 -4.79
CA ALA A 335 -4.40 6.24 -5.63
C ALA A 335 -4.77 4.80 -5.22
N ASN A 336 -3.78 3.96 -4.96
CA ASN A 336 -4.01 2.57 -4.59
C ASN A 336 -4.53 2.41 -3.16
N SER A 337 -4.27 3.34 -2.23
CA SER A 337 -4.74 3.18 -0.84
C SER A 337 -6.21 3.57 -0.66
N ILE A 338 -6.80 4.32 -1.60
CA ILE A 338 -8.11 4.96 -1.39
C ILE A 338 -9.24 3.94 -1.26
N TYR A 339 -9.29 2.90 -2.09
CA TYR A 339 -10.34 1.86 -1.95
C TYR A 339 -10.24 1.14 -0.60
N GLY A 340 -9.01 0.86 -0.13
CA GLY A 340 -8.76 0.22 1.16
C GLY A 340 -9.19 1.13 2.32
N CYS A 341 -9.02 2.45 2.15
CA CYS A 341 -9.49 3.43 3.12
C CYS A 341 -11.02 3.42 3.21
N LEU A 342 -11.77 3.33 2.10
CA LEU A 342 -13.25 3.34 2.15
C LEU A 342 -13.83 2.28 3.09
N GLY A 343 -13.18 1.11 3.19
CA GLY A 343 -13.60 0.02 4.09
C GLY A 343 -13.05 0.09 5.51
N SER A 344 -12.08 0.98 5.78
CA SER A 344 -11.28 1.03 7.00
C SER A 344 -12.08 1.55 8.21
N LYS A 345 -11.97 0.86 9.35
CA LYS A 345 -12.63 1.24 10.63
C LYS A 345 -12.06 2.56 11.18
N GLU A 346 -10.82 2.89 10.80
CA GLU A 346 -10.11 4.10 11.20
C GLU A 346 -10.73 5.38 10.61
N LEU A 347 -11.52 5.28 9.52
CA LEU A 347 -12.21 6.43 8.93
C LEU A 347 -13.39 6.95 9.74
N LYS A 348 -13.76 6.33 10.88
CA LYS A 348 -14.89 6.75 11.72
C LYS A 348 -16.14 7.01 10.85
N PHE A 349 -16.67 8.23 10.83
CA PHE A 349 -17.86 8.65 10.07
C PHE A 349 -17.65 8.73 8.54
N LEU A 350 -16.41 8.71 8.07
CA LEU A 350 -16.08 8.68 6.64
C LEU A 350 -16.04 7.27 6.04
N ARG A 351 -16.23 6.22 6.85
CA ARG A 351 -16.21 4.84 6.34
C ARG A 351 -17.35 4.64 5.35
N PHE A 352 -17.02 4.17 4.15
CA PHE A 352 -17.95 4.05 3.02
C PHE A 352 -18.01 2.63 2.50
N LEU A 353 -18.73 1.78 3.23
CA LEU A 353 -18.91 0.37 2.88
C LEU A 353 -19.50 0.15 1.48
N PRO A 354 -20.55 0.89 1.04
CA PRO A 354 -21.07 0.75 -0.32
C PRO A 354 -19.99 0.93 -1.38
N GLY A 355 -19.11 1.91 -1.20
CA GLY A 355 -18.01 2.15 -2.13
C GLY A 355 -16.95 1.05 -2.09
N ALA A 356 -16.57 0.59 -0.89
CA ALA A 356 -15.61 -0.50 -0.73
C ALA A 356 -16.13 -1.80 -1.36
N GLU A 357 -17.37 -2.20 -1.05
CA GLU A 357 -18.00 -3.43 -1.56
C GLU A 357 -18.22 -3.37 -3.08
N CYS A 358 -18.68 -2.24 -3.61
CA CYS A 358 -18.84 -2.08 -5.06
C CYS A 358 -17.49 -2.13 -5.79
N THR A 359 -16.46 -1.52 -5.22
CA THR A 359 -15.13 -1.48 -5.84
C THR A 359 -14.50 -2.88 -5.89
N THR A 360 -14.53 -3.62 -4.78
CA THR A 360 -14.01 -4.99 -4.73
C THR A 360 -14.88 -5.96 -5.53
N GLY A 361 -16.21 -5.82 -5.46
CA GLY A 361 -17.17 -6.61 -6.24
C GLY A 361 -16.99 -6.45 -7.75
N MET A 362 -16.95 -5.21 -8.26
CA MET A 362 -16.74 -4.97 -9.69
C MET A 362 -15.33 -5.32 -10.15
N GLY A 363 -14.31 -5.11 -9.32
CA GLY A 363 -12.95 -5.58 -9.63
C GLY A 363 -12.91 -7.09 -9.88
N ARG A 364 -13.60 -7.88 -9.03
CA ARG A 364 -13.76 -9.33 -9.24
C ARG A 364 -14.52 -9.65 -10.52
N ASN A 365 -15.64 -8.99 -10.77
CA ASN A 365 -16.43 -9.20 -12.00
C ASN A 365 -15.58 -8.97 -13.25
N TYR A 366 -14.73 -7.93 -13.25
CA TYR A 366 -13.85 -7.66 -14.39
C TYR A 366 -12.69 -8.64 -14.51
N LEU A 367 -12.13 -9.14 -13.39
CA LEU A 367 -11.16 -10.22 -13.43
C LEU A 367 -11.76 -11.48 -14.05
N PHE A 368 -12.96 -11.90 -13.60
CA PHE A 368 -13.66 -13.05 -14.20
C PHE A 368 -14.00 -12.82 -15.66
N LYS A 369 -14.43 -11.62 -16.04
CA LYS A 369 -14.71 -11.31 -17.44
C LYS A 369 -13.45 -11.36 -18.30
N ALA A 370 -12.32 -10.89 -17.78
CA ALA A 370 -11.03 -11.02 -18.46
C ALA A 370 -10.64 -12.48 -18.65
N ILE A 371 -10.83 -13.33 -17.63
CA ILE A 371 -10.57 -14.76 -17.73
C ILE A 371 -11.45 -15.44 -18.79
N GLU A 372 -12.74 -15.13 -18.81
CA GLU A 372 -13.68 -15.63 -19.83
C GLU A 372 -13.18 -15.26 -21.24
N LEU A 373 -12.84 -13.99 -21.46
CA LEU A 373 -12.33 -13.49 -22.75
C LEU A 373 -10.96 -14.09 -23.12
N ILE A 374 -10.06 -14.31 -22.16
CA ILE A 374 -8.77 -14.97 -22.43
C ILE A 374 -9.00 -16.40 -22.91
N ASN A 375 -9.92 -17.13 -22.28
CA ASN A 375 -10.23 -18.52 -22.61
C ASN A 375 -10.99 -18.67 -23.94
N GLU A 376 -11.49 -17.58 -24.54
CA GLU A 376 -11.97 -17.57 -25.93
C GLU A 376 -10.81 -17.59 -26.96
N THR A 377 -9.58 -17.35 -26.49
CA THR A 377 -8.36 -17.44 -27.30
C THR A 377 -7.65 -18.79 -27.07
N PRO A 378 -6.59 -19.11 -27.83
CA PRO A 378 -5.76 -20.30 -27.55
C PRO A 378 -4.97 -20.26 -26.23
N PHE A 379 -5.11 -19.22 -25.42
CA PHE A 379 -4.45 -19.09 -24.12
C PHE A 379 -5.34 -19.59 -22.98
N GLU A 380 -4.70 -20.12 -21.95
CA GLU A 380 -5.35 -20.60 -20.73
C GLU A 380 -4.86 -19.78 -19.53
N VAL A 381 -5.79 -19.39 -18.64
CA VAL A 381 -5.44 -18.75 -17.37
C VAL A 381 -5.08 -19.80 -16.31
N ILE A 382 -3.85 -19.77 -15.81
CA ILE A 382 -3.36 -20.72 -14.78
C ILE A 382 -3.43 -20.17 -13.36
N TYR A 383 -3.47 -18.84 -13.22
CA TYR A 383 -3.64 -18.20 -11.92
C TYR A 383 -4.18 -16.77 -12.08
N GLY A 384 -5.05 -16.34 -11.17
CA GLY A 384 -5.49 -14.94 -11.06
C GLY A 384 -5.24 -14.40 -9.65
N ASP A 385 -4.41 -13.37 -9.53
CA ASP A 385 -4.13 -12.68 -8.27
C ASP A 385 -4.68 -11.26 -8.31
N THR A 386 -5.86 -11.07 -7.71
CA THR A 386 -6.50 -9.78 -7.42
C THR A 386 -6.84 -8.93 -8.67
N ASP A 387 -5.85 -8.45 -9.39
CA ASP A 387 -5.89 -7.59 -10.57
C ASP A 387 -5.03 -8.11 -11.75
N SER A 388 -4.39 -9.27 -11.58
CA SER A 388 -3.56 -9.90 -12.62
C SER A 388 -4.01 -11.32 -12.98
N CYS A 389 -3.69 -11.72 -14.21
CA CYS A 389 -3.87 -13.07 -14.76
C CYS A 389 -2.54 -13.59 -15.30
N LEU A 390 -2.15 -14.79 -14.87
CA LEU A 390 -1.06 -15.55 -15.49
C LEU A 390 -1.64 -16.47 -16.55
N ILE A 391 -1.09 -16.37 -17.76
CA ILE A 391 -1.56 -17.11 -18.93
C ILE A 391 -0.47 -17.99 -19.52
N LYS A 392 -0.87 -19.13 -20.07
CA LYS A 392 -0.02 -20.03 -20.86
C LYS A 392 -0.67 -20.36 -22.21
N CYS A 393 0.12 -20.87 -23.15
CA CYS A 393 -0.37 -21.37 -24.43
C CYS A 393 0.49 -22.54 -24.87
N ASP A 394 -0.05 -23.76 -24.74
CA ASP A 394 0.67 -25.00 -25.05
C ASP A 394 0.93 -25.17 -26.57
N ALA A 395 0.24 -24.40 -27.41
CA ALA A 395 0.43 -24.41 -28.87
C ALA A 395 1.68 -23.62 -29.32
N ILE A 396 2.29 -22.83 -28.44
CA ILE A 396 3.45 -21.99 -28.74
C ILE A 396 4.59 -22.40 -27.81
N GLU A 397 5.17 -23.58 -28.09
CA GLU A 397 6.36 -24.06 -27.39
C GLU A 397 7.63 -23.69 -28.16
N GLY A 398 8.62 -23.12 -27.45
CA GLY A 398 9.96 -22.86 -27.98
C GLY A 398 10.17 -21.51 -28.69
N ASP A 399 9.11 -20.80 -29.06
CA ASP A 399 9.19 -19.44 -29.64
C ASP A 399 8.71 -18.37 -28.65
N VAL A 400 9.68 -17.84 -27.89
CA VAL A 400 9.44 -16.85 -26.84
C VAL A 400 8.93 -15.52 -27.41
N GLU A 401 9.46 -15.09 -28.56
CA GLU A 401 9.10 -13.81 -29.16
C GLU A 401 7.65 -13.84 -29.69
N LEU A 402 7.28 -14.93 -30.36
CA LEU A 402 5.91 -15.14 -30.81
C LEU A 402 4.93 -15.24 -29.64
N PHE A 403 5.32 -15.93 -28.57
CA PHE A 403 4.50 -16.04 -27.35
C PHE A 403 4.24 -14.68 -26.71
N ILE A 404 5.29 -13.85 -26.55
CA ILE A 404 5.16 -12.49 -26.01
C ILE A 404 4.24 -11.65 -26.91
N LYS A 405 4.48 -11.65 -28.23
CA LYS A 405 3.67 -10.90 -29.19
C LYS A 405 2.19 -11.30 -29.14
N ASN A 406 1.90 -12.59 -29.02
CA ASN A 406 0.53 -13.07 -28.90
C ASN A 406 -0.08 -12.76 -27.52
N SER A 407 0.71 -12.80 -26.45
CA SER A 407 0.26 -12.37 -25.11
C SER A 407 -0.17 -10.90 -25.09
N ILE A 408 0.58 -10.03 -25.78
CA ILE A 408 0.22 -8.60 -25.95
C ILE A 408 -1.12 -8.48 -26.70
N LYS A 409 -1.30 -9.21 -27.81
CA LYS A 409 -2.55 -9.21 -28.56
C LYS A 409 -3.76 -9.70 -27.75
N VAL A 410 -3.56 -10.71 -26.88
CA VAL A 410 -4.61 -11.17 -25.96
C VAL A 410 -5.00 -10.05 -25.00
N ALA A 411 -4.02 -9.34 -24.41
CA ALA A 411 -4.31 -8.22 -23.53
C ALA A 411 -5.07 -7.08 -24.25
N GLU A 412 -4.71 -6.79 -25.50
CA GLU A 412 -5.41 -5.82 -26.36
C GLU A 412 -6.84 -6.26 -26.68
N PHE A 413 -7.03 -7.53 -27.05
CA PHE A 413 -8.34 -8.14 -27.30
C PHE A 413 -9.25 -8.03 -26.07
N VAL A 414 -8.76 -8.45 -24.90
CA VAL A 414 -9.52 -8.35 -23.65
C VAL A 414 -9.88 -6.90 -23.36
N THR A 415 -8.90 -5.97 -23.44
CA THR A 415 -9.14 -4.54 -23.22
C THR A 415 -10.22 -3.97 -24.15
N SER A 416 -10.22 -4.37 -25.43
CA SER A 416 -11.21 -3.89 -26.42
C SER A 416 -12.64 -4.37 -26.16
N ASN A 417 -12.80 -5.44 -25.37
CA ASN A 417 -14.08 -6.03 -24.99
C ASN A 417 -14.52 -5.66 -23.56
N LEU A 418 -13.75 -4.81 -22.87
CA LEU A 418 -14.08 -4.28 -21.55
C LEU A 418 -14.59 -2.83 -21.66
N PRO A 419 -15.33 -2.35 -20.64
CA PRO A 419 -15.79 -0.96 -20.61
C PRO A 419 -14.63 0.04 -20.63
N GLU A 420 -14.91 1.24 -21.13
CA GLU A 420 -13.94 2.34 -21.17
C GLU A 420 -13.30 2.60 -19.79
N GLY A 421 -11.96 2.68 -19.77
CA GLY A 421 -11.15 2.85 -18.56
C GLY A 421 -10.64 1.54 -17.93
N MET A 422 -11.15 0.37 -18.37
CA MET A 422 -10.63 -0.94 -17.96
C MET A 422 -9.59 -1.43 -18.97
N HIS A 423 -8.31 -1.36 -18.59
CA HIS A 423 -7.21 -1.76 -19.46
C HIS A 423 -6.41 -2.89 -18.82
N LEU A 424 -6.37 -4.03 -19.51
CA LEU A 424 -5.47 -5.14 -19.21
C LEU A 424 -4.21 -4.98 -20.05
N LYS A 425 -3.03 -5.10 -19.44
CA LYS A 425 -1.75 -4.95 -20.13
C LYS A 425 -0.85 -6.14 -19.89
N TYR A 426 -0.08 -6.47 -20.91
CA TYR A 426 1.10 -7.30 -20.74
C TYR A 426 2.10 -6.61 -19.81
N GLU A 427 2.59 -7.34 -18.81
CA GLU A 427 3.60 -6.87 -17.88
C GLU A 427 4.96 -7.54 -18.13
N ASN A 428 5.02 -8.86 -18.02
CA ASN A 428 6.25 -9.63 -18.20
C ASN A 428 5.95 -11.09 -18.61
N THR A 429 7.01 -11.81 -18.96
CA THR A 429 6.97 -13.25 -19.25
C THR A 429 7.99 -13.98 -18.40
N PHE A 430 7.58 -15.12 -17.85
CA PHE A 430 8.43 -16.07 -17.15
C PHE A 430 8.80 -17.21 -18.09
N SER A 431 10.08 -17.51 -18.26
CA SER A 431 10.54 -18.69 -19.00
C SER A 431 10.18 -19.98 -18.27
N ARG A 432 10.23 -19.93 -16.93
CA ARG A 432 9.84 -21.01 -16.01
C ARG A 432 9.15 -20.40 -14.81
N LEU A 433 8.00 -20.93 -14.42
CA LEU A 433 7.22 -20.47 -13.28
C LEU A 433 6.81 -21.66 -12.40
N ILE A 434 6.99 -21.55 -11.09
CA ILE A 434 6.42 -22.46 -10.11
C ILE A 434 5.33 -21.74 -9.32
N ILE A 435 4.14 -22.31 -9.28
CA ILE A 435 3.01 -21.84 -8.48
C ILE A 435 2.76 -22.86 -7.39
N ILE A 436 2.77 -22.43 -6.13
CA ILE A 436 2.63 -23.31 -4.97
C ILE A 436 1.24 -23.15 -4.36
N SER A 437 0.82 -21.91 -4.10
CA SER A 437 -0.47 -21.56 -3.50
C SER A 437 -0.76 -20.09 -3.71
N LYS A 438 -1.92 -19.61 -3.24
CA LYS A 438 -2.32 -18.21 -3.31
C LYS A 438 -1.19 -17.28 -2.85
N LYS A 439 -0.83 -16.31 -3.69
CA LYS A 439 0.25 -15.32 -3.46
C LYS A 439 1.63 -15.93 -3.21
N LYS A 440 1.86 -17.19 -3.60
CA LYS A 440 3.14 -17.89 -3.47
C LYS A 440 3.52 -18.55 -4.79
N TYR A 441 4.22 -17.80 -5.62
CA TYR A 441 4.81 -18.24 -6.87
C TYR A 441 6.22 -17.64 -7.03
N SER A 442 7.05 -18.28 -7.85
CA SER A 442 8.39 -17.81 -8.18
C SER A 442 8.71 -18.21 -9.61
N GLY A 443 9.43 -17.36 -10.35
CA GLY A 443 9.72 -17.63 -11.74
C GLY A 443 10.96 -16.90 -12.23
N ILE A 444 11.49 -17.39 -13.35
CA ILE A 444 12.63 -16.79 -14.05
C ILE A 444 12.06 -15.87 -15.11
N LEU A 445 12.30 -14.57 -15.00
CA LEU A 445 11.88 -13.59 -16.00
C LEU A 445 12.67 -13.78 -17.30
N VAL A 446 11.99 -13.61 -18.43
CA VAL A 446 12.64 -13.49 -19.73
C VAL A 446 13.24 -12.09 -19.82
N ASN A 447 14.57 -11.99 -19.97
CA ASN A 447 15.21 -10.73 -20.30
C ASN A 447 14.83 -10.36 -21.73
N THR A 448 14.09 -9.26 -21.85
CA THR A 448 13.79 -8.59 -23.13
C THR A 448 14.66 -7.34 -23.17
N ASP A 449 15.97 -7.52 -23.24
CA ASP A 449 16.89 -6.41 -23.53
C ASP A 449 16.72 -5.93 -24.97
#